data_AF-A0A7M7HKH2-F1
#
_entry.id   AF-A0A7M7HKH2-F1
#
_cell.length_a   1.000
_cell.length_b   1.000
_cell.length_c   1.000
_cell.angle_alpha   90.00
_cell.angle_beta   90.00
_cell.angle_gamma   90.00
#
_symmetry.space_group_name_H-M   'P 1'
#
loop_
_entity.id
_entity.type
_entity.pdbx_description
1 polymer ?
#
loop_
_entity_poly.entity_id
_entity_poly.type
_entity_poly.pdbx_seq_one_letter_code
_entity_poly.pdbx_strand_id
1 'polypeptide(L)'
;MFNLTSRLVQAREACNPASHLEDEMVKAGRDAEENLMKDLVHKAGVPSSYIYQGLRVPDTFQTRRHEIDVVILTEYGIYCIEVKNWSGKISLSTDGKSWVQQRHVKDSNTKSSVTYDASHSNVLNELKSKTQLLRNHLLRHEACLAEKFFFSRVVLVNPKTELDNSLWKEKEIVTFDRYPLFLDSLKRSYTGKVASSIVPSFITGQLSYSAMESARHALDQIGTWDVVHLNGGKQIIGDYKGNKDLILNRKTACRMEFKHQRSSVLGSLWAVMGFTPQVVVTIYKRGGDGWLWNATCAQVSVSYDAEISFRPAGEEVDAKIQANDIESIILST
;
A
#
# COMPACT_ATOMS: atom_id res chain seq x y z
N MET A 1 -3.39 7.20 49.04
CA MET A 1 -4.66 7.33 48.27
C MET A 1 -4.44 7.90 46.87
N PHE A 2 -3.87 9.11 46.71
CA PHE A 2 -3.65 9.74 45.38
C PHE A 2 -2.99 8.83 44.30
N ASN A 3 -1.93 8.08 44.66
CA ASN A 3 -1.26 7.17 43.72
C ASN A 3 -2.12 5.97 43.29
N LEU A 4 -3.02 5.50 44.15
CA LEU A 4 -3.93 4.39 43.81
C LEU A 4 -5.02 4.87 42.84
N THR A 5 -5.61 6.03 43.12
CA THR A 5 -6.63 6.62 42.25
C THR A 5 -6.07 6.90 40.86
N SER A 6 -4.86 7.46 40.79
CA SER A 6 -4.15 7.69 39.52
C SER A 6 -3.93 6.38 38.74
N ARG A 7 -3.47 5.31 39.41
CA ARG A 7 -3.21 4.02 38.76
C ARG A 7 -4.48 3.29 38.31
N LEU A 8 -5.59 3.47 39.02
CA LEU A 8 -6.90 2.97 38.60
C LEU A 8 -7.42 3.72 37.36
N VAL A 9 -7.21 5.03 37.27
CA VAL A 9 -7.53 5.82 36.08
C VAL A 9 -6.69 5.35 34.89
N GLN A 10 -5.37 5.22 35.06
CA GLN A 10 -4.48 4.71 34.02
C GLN A 10 -4.89 3.30 33.54
N ALA A 11 -5.25 2.40 34.47
CA ALA A 11 -5.73 1.07 34.11
C ALA A 11 -7.03 1.12 33.30
N ARG A 12 -7.95 2.03 33.65
CA ARG A 12 -9.20 2.21 32.91
C ARG A 12 -8.95 2.74 31.50
N GLU A 13 -8.06 3.72 31.34
CA GLU A 13 -7.66 4.25 30.03
C GLU A 13 -7.00 3.16 29.17
N ALA A 14 -6.04 2.43 29.74
CA ALA A 14 -5.36 1.33 29.06
C ALA A 14 -6.34 0.24 28.57
N CYS A 15 -7.38 -0.06 29.36
CA CYS A 15 -8.39 -1.04 28.98
C CYS A 15 -9.40 -0.55 27.93
N ASN A 16 -9.47 0.76 27.66
CA ASN A 16 -10.40 1.37 26.69
C ASN A 16 -9.65 2.21 25.65
N PRO A 17 -8.85 1.57 24.77
CA PRO A 17 -8.12 2.28 23.72
C PRO A 17 -9.07 2.99 22.75
N ALA A 18 -8.57 4.02 22.08
CA ALA A 18 -9.35 4.73 21.07
C ALA A 18 -9.68 3.78 19.91
N SER A 19 -10.92 3.86 19.40
CA SER A 19 -11.32 3.14 18.20
C SER A 19 -11.17 4.07 17.00
N HIS A 20 -10.31 3.67 16.07
CA HIS A 20 -10.04 4.38 14.83
C HIS A 20 -10.73 3.62 13.70
N LEU A 21 -11.88 4.13 13.26
CA LEU A 21 -12.57 3.62 12.07
C LEU A 21 -11.92 4.18 10.81
N GLU A 22 -11.83 3.33 9.79
CA GLU A 22 -11.32 3.73 8.47
C GLU A 22 -12.40 4.50 7.70
N ASP A 23 -11.98 5.52 6.95
CA ASP A 23 -12.87 6.19 6.01
C ASP A 23 -13.28 5.20 4.90
N GLU A 24 -14.57 5.13 4.60
CA GLU A 24 -15.11 4.17 3.63
C GLU A 24 -14.54 4.37 2.22
N MET A 25 -14.20 5.61 1.82
CA MET A 25 -13.57 5.86 0.52
C MET A 25 -12.13 5.35 0.50
N VAL A 26 -11.38 5.56 1.59
CA VAL A 26 -9.99 5.05 1.73
C VAL A 26 -10.00 3.51 1.71
N LYS A 27 -10.89 2.91 2.50
CA LYS A 27 -11.09 1.46 2.53
C LYS A 27 -11.45 0.90 1.15
N ALA A 28 -12.40 1.54 0.46
CA ALA A 28 -12.81 1.12 -0.89
C ALA A 28 -11.68 1.26 -1.94
N GLY A 29 -10.75 2.21 -1.76
CA GLY A 29 -9.54 2.32 -2.57
C GLY A 29 -8.58 1.15 -2.32
N ARG A 30 -8.28 0.87 -1.05
CA ARG A 30 -7.42 -0.25 -0.64
C ARG A 30 -7.99 -1.61 -1.06
N ASP A 31 -9.28 -1.82 -0.88
CA ASP A 31 -9.97 -3.05 -1.27
C ASP A 31 -9.94 -3.22 -2.81
N ALA A 32 -9.97 -2.12 -3.58
CA ALA A 32 -9.83 -2.16 -5.03
C ALA A 32 -8.42 -2.63 -5.47
N GLU A 33 -7.37 -2.14 -4.82
CA GLU A 33 -6.00 -2.62 -5.05
C GLU A 33 -5.85 -4.11 -4.70
N GLU A 34 -6.35 -4.52 -3.52
CA GLU A 34 -6.28 -5.91 -3.08
C GLU A 34 -7.04 -6.86 -4.04
N ASN A 35 -8.20 -6.43 -4.54
CA ASN A 35 -8.97 -7.19 -5.51
C ASN A 35 -8.25 -7.29 -6.87
N LEU A 36 -7.58 -6.22 -7.32
CA LEU A 36 -6.73 -6.28 -8.51
C LEU A 36 -5.62 -7.32 -8.30
N MET A 37 -4.94 -7.33 -7.15
CA MET A 37 -3.88 -8.30 -6.85
C MET A 37 -4.37 -9.74 -6.93
N LYS A 38 -5.53 -10.03 -6.32
CA LYS A 38 -6.19 -11.36 -6.40
C LYS A 38 -6.51 -11.73 -7.85
N ASP A 39 -7.03 -10.80 -8.62
CA ASP A 39 -7.37 -11.01 -10.03
C ASP A 39 -6.13 -11.25 -10.89
N LEU A 40 -5.03 -10.54 -10.66
CA LEU A 40 -3.77 -10.74 -11.37
C LEU A 40 -3.23 -12.17 -11.15
N VAL A 41 -3.30 -12.66 -9.90
CA VAL A 41 -2.85 -14.02 -9.58
C VAL A 41 -3.83 -15.07 -10.11
N HIS A 42 -5.11 -14.99 -9.72
CA HIS A 42 -6.07 -16.08 -9.93
C HIS A 42 -6.70 -16.07 -11.33
N LYS A 43 -6.95 -14.88 -11.89
CA LYS A 43 -7.52 -14.76 -13.23
C LYS A 43 -6.41 -14.65 -14.25
N ALA A 44 -5.49 -13.69 -14.10
CA ALA A 44 -4.45 -13.45 -15.10
C ALA A 44 -3.28 -14.45 -15.05
N GLY A 45 -3.17 -15.27 -14.00
CA GLY A 45 -2.12 -16.29 -13.89
C GLY A 45 -0.72 -15.72 -13.70
N VAL A 46 -0.62 -14.46 -13.26
CA VAL A 46 0.66 -13.81 -12.98
C VAL A 46 1.20 -14.35 -11.65
N PRO A 47 2.42 -14.90 -11.60
CA PRO A 47 2.98 -15.38 -10.34
C PRO A 47 3.20 -14.21 -9.38
N SER A 48 2.89 -14.41 -8.09
CA SER A 48 3.00 -13.35 -7.08
C SER A 48 4.40 -12.75 -6.96
N SER A 49 5.47 -13.51 -7.25
CA SER A 49 6.85 -13.02 -7.25
C SER A 49 7.18 -12.02 -8.38
N TYR A 50 6.26 -11.79 -9.31
CA TYR A 50 6.38 -10.82 -10.40
C TYR A 50 5.42 -9.63 -10.25
N ILE A 51 4.70 -9.57 -9.13
CA ILE A 51 3.77 -8.51 -8.80
C ILE A 51 4.28 -7.79 -7.56
N TYR A 52 4.46 -6.48 -7.67
CA TYR A 52 4.94 -5.63 -6.60
C TYR A 52 3.87 -4.59 -6.28
N GLN A 53 3.58 -4.39 -5.00
CA GLN A 53 2.57 -3.44 -4.53
C GLN A 53 3.23 -2.26 -3.79
N GLY A 54 2.78 -1.05 -4.08
CA GLY A 54 3.19 0.17 -3.37
C GLY A 54 4.68 0.47 -3.49
N LEU A 55 5.30 0.21 -4.65
CA LEU A 55 6.72 0.45 -4.85
C LEU A 55 7.03 1.94 -4.77
N ARG A 56 7.95 2.34 -3.88
CA ARG A 56 8.34 3.73 -3.66
C ARG A 56 9.62 4.06 -4.40
N VAL A 57 9.45 4.38 -5.67
CA VAL A 57 10.56 4.67 -6.59
C VAL A 57 11.19 6.03 -6.23
N PRO A 58 12.52 6.09 -6.02
CA PRO A 58 13.18 7.36 -5.75
C PRO A 58 13.16 8.27 -7.00
N ASP A 59 13.07 9.57 -6.77
CA ASP A 59 13.19 10.57 -7.82
C ASP A 59 14.61 10.59 -8.44
N THR A 60 14.82 11.46 -9.42
CA THR A 60 16.09 11.57 -10.12
C THR A 60 17.26 11.86 -9.17
N PHE A 61 17.04 12.68 -8.14
CA PHE A 61 18.04 13.11 -7.17
C PHE A 61 18.07 12.24 -5.89
N GLN A 62 17.22 11.22 -5.83
CA GLN A 62 16.98 10.36 -4.67
C GLN A 62 16.53 11.11 -3.41
N THR A 63 15.92 12.30 -3.58
CA THR A 63 15.48 13.15 -2.47
C THR A 63 14.07 12.86 -2.00
N ARG A 64 13.21 12.43 -2.93
CA ARG A 64 11.83 12.03 -2.68
C ARG A 64 11.57 10.65 -3.27
N ARG A 65 10.51 10.00 -2.81
CA ARG A 65 10.04 8.73 -3.37
C ARG A 65 8.60 8.90 -3.84
N HIS A 66 8.31 8.31 -4.99
CA HIS A 66 6.98 8.30 -5.59
C HIS A 66 6.44 6.87 -5.61
N GLU A 67 5.24 6.71 -5.09
CA GLU A 67 4.56 5.42 -5.03
C GLU A 67 3.93 5.07 -6.37
N ILE A 68 4.10 3.82 -6.80
CA ILE A 68 3.33 3.17 -7.86
C ILE A 68 2.52 2.04 -7.21
N ASP A 69 1.20 2.11 -7.32
CA ASP A 69 0.28 1.20 -6.62
C ASP A 69 0.57 -0.26 -6.92
N VAL A 70 0.70 -0.62 -8.21
CA VAL A 70 1.06 -1.98 -8.63
C VAL A 70 2.06 -1.94 -9.79
N VAL A 71 3.13 -2.73 -9.69
CA VAL A 71 4.08 -2.98 -10.76
C VAL A 71 4.08 -4.47 -11.11
N ILE A 72 3.92 -4.78 -12.39
CA ILE A 72 3.96 -6.17 -12.90
C ILE A 72 5.13 -6.30 -13.87
N LEU A 73 6.01 -7.25 -13.61
CA LEU A 73 7.03 -7.67 -14.57
C LEU A 73 6.50 -8.84 -15.39
N THR A 74 6.57 -8.78 -16.72
CA THR A 74 6.22 -9.89 -17.62
C THR A 74 7.30 -10.05 -18.69
N GLU A 75 7.20 -11.11 -19.50
CA GLU A 75 8.06 -11.28 -20.68
C GLU A 75 7.90 -10.18 -21.73
N TYR A 76 6.81 -9.40 -21.71
CA TYR A 76 6.58 -8.30 -22.66
C TYR A 76 7.00 -6.93 -22.11
N GLY A 77 7.34 -6.84 -20.82
CA GLY A 77 7.74 -5.58 -20.21
C GLY A 77 7.25 -5.40 -18.77
N ILE A 78 7.35 -4.17 -18.30
CA ILE A 78 6.97 -3.73 -16.97
C ILE A 78 5.73 -2.86 -17.08
N TYR A 79 4.67 -3.25 -16.38
CA TYR A 79 3.42 -2.51 -16.30
C TYR A 79 3.37 -1.78 -14.97
N CYS A 80 3.38 -0.45 -15.02
CA CYS A 80 3.11 0.41 -13.87
C CYS A 80 1.63 0.75 -13.87
N ILE A 81 0.95 0.41 -12.79
CA ILE A 81 -0.51 0.49 -12.68
C ILE A 81 -0.87 1.43 -11.53
N GLU A 82 -1.75 2.37 -11.83
CA GLU A 82 -2.45 3.17 -10.82
C GLU A 82 -3.91 2.70 -10.76
N VAL A 83 -4.41 2.43 -9.56
CA VAL A 83 -5.77 1.90 -9.36
C VAL A 83 -6.66 3.00 -8.78
N LYS A 84 -7.84 3.20 -9.36
CA LYS A 84 -8.83 4.15 -8.85
C LYS A 84 -10.22 3.50 -8.78
N ASN A 85 -10.86 3.61 -7.62
CA ASN A 85 -12.24 3.19 -7.39
C ASN A 85 -13.25 4.35 -7.45
N TRP A 86 -12.95 5.35 -8.27
CA TRP A 86 -13.77 6.55 -8.43
C TRP A 86 -15.12 6.23 -9.07
N SER A 87 -16.16 7.00 -8.76
CA SER A 87 -17.47 6.90 -9.40
C SER A 87 -17.89 8.24 -9.99
N GLY A 88 -18.95 8.24 -10.80
CA GLY A 88 -19.45 9.43 -11.47
C GLY A 88 -18.72 9.72 -12.76
N LYS A 89 -18.89 10.95 -13.26
CA LYS A 89 -18.32 11.38 -14.54
C LYS A 89 -16.93 11.97 -14.33
N ILE A 90 -15.96 11.50 -15.09
CA ILE A 90 -14.59 12.02 -15.10
C ILE A 90 -14.35 12.68 -16.46
N SER A 91 -13.92 13.94 -16.41
CA SER A 91 -13.55 14.71 -17.59
C SER A 91 -12.18 15.34 -17.44
N LEU A 92 -11.50 15.55 -18.56
CA LEU A 92 -10.25 16.31 -18.57
C LEU A 92 -10.56 17.81 -18.39
N SER A 93 -9.78 18.50 -17.55
CA SER A 93 -9.86 19.95 -17.44
C SER A 93 -9.53 20.63 -18.77
N THR A 94 -10.01 21.87 -18.95
CA THR A 94 -9.78 22.63 -20.19
C THR A 94 -8.31 22.86 -20.50
N ASP A 95 -7.44 22.91 -19.49
CA ASP A 95 -5.99 23.04 -19.62
C ASP A 95 -5.25 21.69 -19.72
N GLY A 96 -5.95 20.56 -19.64
CA GLY A 96 -5.39 19.22 -19.71
C GLY A 96 -4.58 18.77 -18.48
N LYS A 97 -4.48 19.62 -17.44
CA LYS A 97 -3.61 19.37 -16.28
C LYS A 97 -4.25 18.55 -15.17
N SER A 98 -5.57 18.48 -15.16
CA SER A 98 -6.34 17.88 -14.07
C SER A 98 -7.49 17.03 -14.60
N TRP A 99 -7.89 16.03 -13.82
CA TRP A 99 -9.12 15.30 -14.03
C TRP A 99 -10.18 15.86 -13.08
N VAL A 100 -11.34 16.21 -13.64
CA VAL A 100 -12.48 16.71 -12.87
C VAL A 100 -13.47 15.55 -12.72
N GLN A 101 -13.74 15.17 -11.48
CA GLN A 101 -14.68 14.13 -11.13
C GLN A 101 -15.97 14.76 -10.61
N GLN A 102 -17.07 14.56 -11.32
CA GLN A 102 -18.42 15.00 -10.93
C GLN A 102 -19.20 13.82 -10.35
N ARG A 103 -19.61 13.94 -9.08
CA ARG A 103 -20.37 12.91 -8.35
C ARG A 103 -21.73 13.44 -7.93
N HIS A 104 -22.77 12.65 -8.16
CA HIS A 104 -24.09 12.92 -7.59
C HIS A 104 -24.29 12.10 -6.32
N VAL A 105 -24.44 12.80 -5.19
CA VAL A 105 -24.75 12.18 -3.91
C VAL A 105 -26.22 12.48 -3.62
N LYS A 106 -27.01 11.43 -3.42
CA LYS A 106 -28.36 11.55 -2.87
C LYS A 106 -28.23 11.63 -1.36
N ASP A 107 -28.78 12.69 -0.78
CA ASP A 107 -28.93 12.77 0.67
C ASP A 107 -29.91 11.66 1.11
N SER A 108 -29.55 10.90 2.13
CA SER A 108 -30.42 9.84 2.67
C SER A 108 -31.60 10.41 3.44
N ASN A 109 -31.50 11.65 3.94
CA ASN A 109 -32.53 12.29 4.76
C ASN A 109 -33.42 13.25 3.95
N THR A 110 -32.95 13.75 2.80
CA THR A 110 -33.74 14.61 1.91
C THR A 110 -33.77 14.03 0.50
N LYS A 111 -34.89 14.14 -0.24
CA LYS A 111 -34.97 13.71 -1.66
C LYS A 111 -34.10 14.56 -2.61
N SER A 112 -33.17 15.33 -2.07
CA SER A 112 -32.32 16.27 -2.80
C SER A 112 -31.03 15.57 -3.23
N SER A 113 -30.58 15.85 -4.44
CA SER A 113 -29.27 15.42 -4.95
C SER A 113 -28.31 16.60 -4.94
N VAL A 114 -27.12 16.42 -4.33
CA VAL A 114 -26.03 17.39 -4.40
C VAL A 114 -24.97 16.86 -5.36
N THR A 115 -24.50 17.73 -6.24
CA THR A 115 -23.40 17.43 -7.16
C THR A 115 -22.11 17.96 -6.55
N TYR A 116 -21.09 17.11 -6.47
CA TYR A 116 -19.77 17.45 -5.97
C TYR A 116 -18.74 17.29 -7.08
N ASP A 117 -17.96 18.34 -7.29
CA ASP A 117 -16.85 18.34 -8.23
C ASP A 117 -15.54 18.27 -7.44
N ALA A 118 -14.76 17.23 -7.69
CA ALA A 118 -13.41 17.07 -7.15
C ALA A 118 -12.40 17.21 -8.28
N SER A 119 -11.42 18.09 -8.11
CA SER A 119 -10.29 18.23 -9.04
C SER A 119 -9.12 17.40 -8.54
N HIS A 120 -8.63 16.53 -9.40
CA HIS A 120 -7.45 15.71 -9.19
C HIS A 120 -6.40 16.09 -10.22
N SER A 121 -5.12 15.93 -9.91
CA SER A 121 -4.07 16.04 -10.92
C SER A 121 -4.28 15.02 -12.05
N ASN A 122 -3.66 15.25 -13.21
CA ASN A 122 -3.76 14.31 -14.33
C ASN A 122 -3.03 13.01 -14.00
N VAL A 123 -3.80 12.04 -13.51
CA VAL A 123 -3.36 10.72 -13.03
C VAL A 123 -2.51 9.99 -14.07
N LEU A 124 -2.90 10.06 -15.35
CA LEU A 124 -2.15 9.39 -16.42
C LEU A 124 -0.77 10.04 -16.63
N ASN A 125 -0.68 11.37 -16.63
CA ASN A 125 0.59 12.07 -16.78
C ASN A 125 1.52 11.85 -15.58
N GLU A 126 0.96 11.81 -14.37
CA GLU A 126 1.72 11.47 -13.17
C GLU A 126 2.25 10.04 -13.23
N LEU A 127 1.41 9.07 -13.60
CA LEU A 127 1.84 7.68 -13.74
C LEU A 127 2.92 7.50 -14.80
N LYS A 128 2.82 8.20 -15.95
CA LYS A 128 3.88 8.22 -16.97
C LYS A 128 5.20 8.75 -16.41
N SER A 129 5.12 9.81 -15.61
CA SER A 129 6.30 10.38 -14.94
C SER A 129 6.92 9.41 -13.92
N LYS A 130 6.09 8.76 -13.08
CA LYS A 130 6.51 7.72 -12.14
C LYS A 130 7.14 6.51 -12.86
N THR A 131 6.57 6.11 -14.00
CA THR A 131 7.08 5.02 -14.85
C THR A 131 8.47 5.35 -15.39
N GLN A 132 8.70 6.60 -15.80
CA GLN A 132 10.02 7.03 -16.24
C GLN A 132 11.04 7.08 -15.09
N LEU A 133 10.61 7.46 -13.88
CA LEU A 133 11.46 7.35 -12.68
C LEU A 133 11.83 5.89 -12.39
N LEU A 134 10.88 4.96 -12.52
CA LEU A 134 11.14 3.53 -12.34
C LEU A 134 12.18 3.04 -13.36
N ARG A 135 12.02 3.39 -14.63
CA ARG A 135 12.98 3.06 -15.67
C ARG A 135 14.38 3.60 -15.35
N ASN A 136 14.47 4.86 -14.93
CA ASN A 136 15.74 5.47 -14.54
C ASN A 136 16.36 4.75 -13.33
N HIS A 137 15.54 4.32 -12.36
CA HIS A 137 15.99 3.55 -11.22
C HIS A 137 16.55 2.18 -11.63
N LEU A 138 15.85 1.46 -12.51
CA LEU A 138 16.32 0.17 -13.04
C LEU A 138 17.64 0.32 -13.80
N LEU A 139 17.77 1.36 -14.62
CA LEU A 139 19.01 1.64 -15.36
C LEU A 139 20.21 1.85 -14.43
N ARG A 140 20.03 2.50 -13.27
CA ARG A 140 21.10 2.69 -12.26
C ARG A 140 21.50 1.40 -11.56
N HIS A 141 20.61 0.40 -11.54
CA HIS A 141 20.85 -0.92 -10.97
C HIS A 141 21.15 -1.95 -12.06
N GLU A 142 21.70 -1.50 -13.18
CA GLU A 142 22.17 -2.32 -14.31
C GLU A 142 21.08 -3.08 -15.07
N ALA A 143 19.80 -2.88 -14.73
CA ALA A 143 18.64 -3.41 -15.45
C ALA A 143 18.29 -2.54 -16.66
N CYS A 144 19.04 -2.73 -17.75
CA CYS A 144 18.94 -1.93 -18.97
C CYS A 144 17.78 -2.39 -19.87
N LEU A 145 16.59 -1.82 -19.66
CA LEU A 145 15.42 -2.06 -20.51
C LEU A 145 15.11 -0.85 -21.42
N ALA A 146 14.77 -1.13 -22.68
CA ALA A 146 14.32 -0.11 -23.62
C ALA A 146 12.95 0.47 -23.20
N GLU A 147 12.71 1.75 -23.52
CA GLU A 147 11.49 2.46 -23.11
C GLU A 147 10.19 1.80 -23.57
N LYS A 148 10.20 1.16 -24.75
CA LYS A 148 9.06 0.42 -25.29
C LYS A 148 8.56 -0.72 -24.38
N PHE A 149 9.36 -1.16 -23.41
CA PHE A 149 9.00 -2.20 -22.45
C PHE A 149 8.33 -1.64 -21.19
N PHE A 150 8.11 -0.33 -21.08
CA PHE A 150 7.46 0.27 -19.92
C PHE A 150 6.06 0.74 -20.31
N PHE A 151 5.07 0.26 -19.57
CA PHE A 151 3.65 0.52 -19.86
C PHE A 151 2.98 1.15 -18.64
N SER A 152 2.44 2.35 -18.81
CA SER A 152 1.58 2.99 -17.81
C SER A 152 0.12 2.56 -18.02
N ARG A 153 -0.57 2.16 -16.95
CA ARG A 153 -2.00 1.81 -16.98
C ARG A 153 -2.76 2.43 -15.82
N VAL A 154 -3.79 3.21 -16.11
CA VAL A 154 -4.72 3.69 -15.08
C VAL A 154 -5.94 2.78 -15.11
N VAL A 155 -6.21 2.06 -14.02
CA VAL A 155 -7.30 1.09 -13.93
C VAL A 155 -8.44 1.66 -13.10
N LEU A 156 -9.59 1.86 -13.74
CA LEU A 156 -10.82 2.34 -13.13
C LEU A 156 -11.73 1.15 -12.85
N VAL A 157 -11.73 0.68 -11.61
CA VAL A 157 -12.40 -0.58 -11.22
C VAL A 157 -13.89 -0.42 -10.89
N ASN A 158 -14.41 0.79 -10.84
CA ASN A 158 -15.80 1.03 -10.48
C ASN A 158 -16.68 1.03 -11.74
N PRO A 159 -17.73 0.18 -11.83
CA PRO A 159 -18.64 0.15 -12.97
C PRO A 159 -19.45 1.44 -13.15
N LYS A 160 -19.54 2.28 -12.11
CA LYS A 160 -20.25 3.56 -12.13
C LYS A 160 -19.34 4.73 -12.58
N THR A 161 -18.18 4.44 -13.15
CA THR A 161 -17.28 5.45 -13.70
C THR A 161 -17.63 5.70 -15.15
N GLU A 162 -17.87 6.96 -15.50
CA GLU A 162 -18.08 7.39 -16.87
C GLU A 162 -16.95 8.32 -17.27
N LEU A 163 -16.31 8.06 -18.42
CA LEU A 163 -15.26 8.93 -18.96
C LEU A 163 -15.80 9.83 -20.05
N ASP A 164 -15.25 11.04 -20.15
CA ASP A 164 -15.43 11.85 -21.35
C ASP A 164 -14.76 11.22 -22.59
N ASN A 165 -15.11 11.74 -23.77
CA ASN A 165 -14.60 11.22 -25.04
C ASN A 165 -13.08 11.36 -25.22
N SER A 166 -12.43 12.26 -24.47
CA SER A 166 -10.98 12.48 -24.59
C SER A 166 -10.24 11.37 -23.84
N LEU A 167 -10.61 11.13 -22.58
CA LEU A 167 -10.05 10.09 -21.74
C LEU A 167 -10.42 8.69 -22.25
N TRP A 168 -11.63 8.49 -22.77
CA TRP A 168 -12.07 7.20 -23.30
C TRP A 168 -11.20 6.65 -24.45
N LYS A 169 -10.59 7.55 -25.23
CA LYS A 169 -9.73 7.20 -26.38
C LYS A 169 -8.31 6.79 -25.97
N GLU A 170 -7.87 7.18 -24.78
CA GLU A 170 -6.56 6.81 -24.25
C GLU A 170 -6.52 5.31 -23.98
N LYS A 171 -5.55 4.60 -24.58
CA LYS A 171 -5.45 3.13 -24.47
C LYS A 171 -4.84 2.69 -23.15
N GLU A 172 -4.13 3.61 -22.49
CA GLU A 172 -3.55 3.45 -21.18
C GLU A 172 -4.60 3.46 -20.07
N ILE A 173 -5.82 3.95 -20.34
CA ILE A 173 -6.92 3.93 -19.38
C ILE A 173 -7.74 2.65 -19.57
N VAL A 174 -7.75 1.82 -18.53
CA VAL A 174 -8.51 0.58 -18.46
C VAL A 174 -9.77 0.85 -17.65
N THR A 175 -10.88 1.02 -18.36
CA THR A 175 -12.21 1.15 -17.75
C THR A 175 -12.73 -0.20 -17.31
N PHE A 176 -13.79 -0.20 -16.48
CA PHE A 176 -14.39 -1.41 -15.95
C PHE A 176 -14.80 -2.42 -17.03
N ASP A 177 -15.31 -1.95 -18.17
CA ASP A 177 -15.67 -2.80 -19.32
C ASP A 177 -14.46 -3.42 -20.03
N ARG A 178 -13.30 -2.72 -20.03
CA ARG A 178 -12.04 -3.19 -20.62
C ARG A 178 -11.21 -4.02 -19.64
N TYR A 179 -11.57 -4.04 -18.37
CA TYR A 179 -10.81 -4.71 -17.31
C TYR A 179 -10.60 -6.22 -17.56
N PRO A 180 -11.61 -7.03 -17.97
CA PRO A 180 -11.38 -8.44 -18.31
C PRO A 180 -10.41 -8.63 -19.47
N LEU A 181 -10.51 -7.79 -20.52
CA LEU A 181 -9.60 -7.83 -21.67
C LEU A 181 -8.16 -7.49 -21.27
N PHE A 182 -7.99 -6.55 -20.34
CA PHE A 182 -6.69 -6.23 -19.77
C PHE A 182 -6.08 -7.44 -19.03
N LEU A 183 -6.85 -8.11 -18.17
CA LEU A 183 -6.38 -9.32 -17.49
C LEU A 183 -6.03 -10.45 -18.48
N ASP A 184 -6.85 -10.66 -19.51
CA ASP A 184 -6.59 -11.65 -20.56
C ASP A 184 -5.32 -11.33 -21.37
N SER A 185 -5.01 -10.05 -21.58
CA SER A 185 -3.76 -9.64 -22.22
C SER A 185 -2.54 -10.07 -21.41
N LEU A 186 -2.64 -10.06 -20.08
CA LEU A 186 -1.57 -10.53 -19.18
C LEU A 186 -1.48 -12.06 -19.17
N LYS A 187 -2.60 -12.80 -19.24
CA LYS A 187 -2.61 -14.28 -19.32
C LYS A 187 -1.78 -14.82 -20.47
N ARG A 188 -1.85 -14.17 -21.64
CA ARG A 188 -1.10 -14.59 -22.83
C ARG A 188 0.41 -14.62 -22.56
N SER A 189 0.90 -13.73 -21.71
CA SER A 189 2.31 -13.68 -21.27
C SER A 189 2.75 -14.85 -20.40
N TYR A 190 1.83 -15.54 -19.73
CA TYR A 190 2.15 -16.59 -18.75
C TYR A 190 1.67 -17.99 -19.16
N THR A 191 0.62 -18.07 -19.96
CA THR A 191 0.05 -19.34 -20.46
C THR A 191 0.55 -19.70 -21.86
N GLY A 192 1.25 -18.77 -22.53
CA GLY A 192 1.76 -18.88 -23.89
C GLY A 192 3.10 -19.61 -24.06
N LYS A 193 3.13 -20.91 -23.76
CA LYS A 193 4.06 -21.93 -24.32
C LYS A 193 5.55 -21.88 -23.94
N VAL A 194 5.99 -23.05 -23.48
CA VAL A 194 7.34 -23.63 -23.34
C VAL A 194 8.07 -23.78 -24.71
N ALA A 195 7.93 -22.80 -25.62
CA ALA A 195 8.65 -22.76 -26.90
C ALA A 195 9.67 -21.60 -26.98
N SER A 196 9.68 -20.70 -26.00
CA SER A 196 10.60 -19.56 -25.93
C SER A 196 12.05 -19.94 -25.58
N SER A 197 12.31 -21.17 -25.15
CA SER A 197 13.68 -21.65 -24.90
C SER A 197 14.54 -21.76 -26.16
N ILE A 198 13.97 -21.61 -27.35
CA ILE A 198 14.64 -21.85 -28.65
C ILE A 198 14.52 -20.66 -29.63
N VAL A 199 13.62 -19.69 -29.39
CA VAL A 199 13.45 -18.53 -30.28
C VAL A 199 14.13 -17.29 -29.67
N PRO A 200 15.13 -16.69 -30.33
CA PRO A 200 15.79 -15.49 -29.82
C PRO A 200 14.82 -14.32 -29.59
N SER A 201 15.03 -13.58 -28.49
CA SER A 201 14.19 -12.45 -28.04
C SER A 201 14.04 -11.32 -29.05
N PHE A 202 14.99 -11.14 -29.98
CA PHE A 202 14.90 -10.15 -31.05
C PHE A 202 13.81 -10.48 -32.09
N ILE A 203 13.35 -11.73 -32.17
CA ILE A 203 12.31 -12.18 -33.10
C ILE A 203 10.92 -12.06 -32.45
N THR A 204 10.81 -12.38 -31.16
CA THR A 204 9.51 -12.37 -30.44
C THR A 204 9.14 -10.99 -29.89
N GLY A 205 10.12 -10.10 -29.74
CA GLY A 205 9.93 -8.80 -29.09
C GLY A 205 9.75 -8.91 -27.57
N GLN A 206 10.02 -10.08 -26.98
CA GLN A 206 10.00 -10.33 -25.54
C GLN A 206 11.33 -9.96 -24.88
N LEU A 207 11.31 -9.79 -23.56
CA LEU A 207 12.49 -9.68 -22.72
C LEU A 207 13.22 -11.03 -22.67
N SER A 208 14.56 -10.99 -22.67
CA SER A 208 15.35 -12.18 -22.36
C SER A 208 15.22 -12.55 -20.89
N TYR A 209 15.47 -13.82 -20.55
CA TYR A 209 15.49 -14.28 -19.16
C TYR A 209 16.46 -13.46 -18.29
N SER A 210 17.66 -13.16 -18.80
CA SER A 210 18.64 -12.31 -18.09
C SER A 210 18.13 -10.90 -17.82
N ALA A 211 17.41 -10.30 -18.77
CA ALA A 211 16.83 -8.98 -18.62
C ALA A 211 15.67 -8.99 -17.60
N MET A 212 14.84 -10.03 -17.61
CA MET A 212 13.80 -10.22 -16.60
C MET A 212 14.41 -10.40 -15.22
N GLU A 213 15.44 -11.23 -15.07
CA GLU A 213 16.07 -11.48 -13.77
C GLU A 213 16.78 -10.23 -13.22
N SER A 214 17.47 -9.48 -14.08
CA SER A 214 18.08 -8.20 -13.70
C SER A 214 17.01 -7.17 -13.28
N ALA A 215 15.91 -7.06 -14.03
CA ALA A 215 14.79 -6.19 -13.66
C ALA A 215 14.14 -6.61 -12.34
N ARG A 216 13.91 -7.92 -12.14
CA ARG A 216 13.37 -8.49 -10.90
C ARG A 216 14.26 -8.18 -9.71
N HIS A 217 15.57 -8.42 -9.84
CA HIS A 217 16.54 -8.10 -8.79
C HIS A 217 16.51 -6.61 -8.42
N ALA A 218 16.45 -5.72 -9.41
CA ALA A 218 16.37 -4.29 -9.17
C ALA A 218 15.03 -3.85 -8.54
N LEU A 219 13.90 -4.46 -8.94
CA LEU A 219 12.59 -4.23 -8.32
C LEU A 219 12.54 -4.71 -6.86
N ASP A 220 13.16 -5.85 -6.55
CA ASP A 220 13.25 -6.40 -5.19
C ASP A 220 14.01 -5.48 -4.21
N GLN A 221 14.84 -4.56 -4.71
CA GLN A 221 15.53 -3.56 -3.89
C GLN A 221 14.68 -2.32 -3.58
N ILE A 222 13.53 -2.16 -4.23
CA ILE A 222 12.66 -0.99 -4.04
C ILE A 222 11.76 -1.25 -2.83
N GLY A 223 11.93 -0.44 -1.79
CA GLY A 223 11.06 -0.47 -0.60
C GLY A 223 9.65 0.04 -0.87
N THR A 224 8.76 -0.27 0.07
CA THR A 224 7.34 0.14 0.10
C THR A 224 7.06 0.98 1.35
N TRP A 225 5.79 1.18 1.71
CA TRP A 225 5.41 1.85 2.95
C TRP A 225 5.42 0.91 4.16
N ASP A 226 5.73 1.45 5.34
CA ASP A 226 5.36 0.82 6.60
C ASP A 226 3.84 1.00 6.81
N VAL A 227 3.21 0.04 7.48
CA VAL A 227 1.76 0.06 7.71
C VAL A 227 1.47 -0.10 9.20
N VAL A 228 0.77 0.87 9.79
CA VAL A 228 0.27 0.80 11.17
C VAL A 228 -1.19 0.36 11.13
N HIS A 229 -1.50 -0.73 11.81
CA HIS A 229 -2.87 -1.16 12.07
C HIS A 229 -3.29 -0.67 13.44
N LEU A 230 -4.36 0.13 13.49
CA LEU A 230 -4.91 0.68 14.72
C LEU A 230 -6.12 -0.12 15.18
N ASN A 231 -6.38 -0.04 16.48
CA ASN A 231 -7.60 -0.56 17.10
C ASN A 231 -8.83 0.06 16.42
N GLY A 232 -9.78 -0.77 16.01
CA GLY A 232 -10.94 -0.36 15.21
C GLY A 232 -10.77 -0.59 13.70
N GLY A 233 -9.61 -1.06 13.25
CA GLY A 233 -9.38 -1.56 11.89
C GLY A 233 -8.80 -0.55 10.90
N LYS A 234 -8.63 0.73 11.29
CA LYS A 234 -7.96 1.74 10.46
C LYS A 234 -6.50 1.38 10.21
N GLN A 235 -6.08 1.59 8.96
CA GLN A 235 -4.69 1.44 8.55
C GLN A 235 -4.09 2.82 8.23
N ILE A 236 -2.83 3.03 8.60
CA ILE A 236 -2.06 4.22 8.25
C ILE A 236 -0.78 3.77 7.55
N ILE A 237 -0.62 4.14 6.29
CA ILE A 237 0.60 3.94 5.52
C ILE A 237 1.56 5.12 5.73
N GLY A 238 2.86 4.87 5.74
CA GLY A 238 3.86 5.89 6.00
C GLY A 238 5.22 5.35 6.41
N ASP A 239 6.04 6.18 7.03
CA ASP A 239 7.37 5.82 7.51
C ASP A 239 7.39 5.72 9.03
N TYR A 240 7.75 4.54 9.55
CA TYR A 240 8.04 4.38 10.97
C TYR A 240 9.32 5.15 11.36
N LYS A 241 9.21 6.06 12.34
CA LYS A 241 10.32 6.92 12.80
C LYS A 241 10.93 6.48 14.12
N GLY A 242 10.34 5.50 14.80
CA GLY A 242 10.88 4.97 16.04
C GLY A 242 10.14 5.41 17.30
N ASN A 243 10.61 4.86 18.41
CA ASN A 243 10.29 5.28 19.76
C ASN A 243 11.56 5.13 20.61
N LYS A 244 11.72 5.96 21.65
CA LYS A 244 12.94 5.97 22.49
C LYS A 244 13.16 4.64 23.23
N ASP A 245 12.07 3.97 23.57
CA ASP A 245 12.05 2.72 24.33
C ASP A 245 12.06 1.48 23.42
N LEU A 246 11.99 1.66 22.10
CA LEU A 246 11.95 0.58 21.13
C LEU A 246 13.06 0.69 20.09
N ILE A 247 14.16 -0.02 20.34
CA ILE A 247 15.29 -0.13 19.41
C ILE A 247 14.98 -1.22 18.38
N LEU A 248 14.88 -0.82 17.12
CA LEU A 248 14.48 -1.70 16.02
C LEU A 248 15.59 -1.82 14.98
N ASN A 249 15.98 -3.05 14.64
CA ASN A 249 16.79 -3.33 13.46
C ASN A 249 15.88 -3.69 12.27
N ARG A 250 15.67 -2.73 11.35
CA ARG A 250 14.79 -2.87 10.18
C ARG A 250 15.21 -3.98 9.22
N LYS A 251 16.52 -4.30 9.14
CA LYS A 251 17.02 -5.38 8.27
C LYS A 251 16.52 -6.75 8.72
N THR A 252 16.35 -6.93 10.02
CA THR A 252 15.96 -8.21 10.62
C THR A 252 14.50 -8.28 11.01
N ALA A 253 13.82 -7.16 11.23
CA ALA A 253 12.43 -7.11 11.68
C ALA A 253 11.47 -6.90 10.51
N CYS A 254 10.35 -7.64 10.48
CA CYS A 254 9.28 -7.48 9.49
C CYS A 254 7.96 -6.97 10.08
N ARG A 255 7.70 -7.24 11.36
CA ARG A 255 6.43 -6.91 12.01
C ARG A 255 6.63 -6.68 13.50
N MET A 256 5.87 -5.75 14.05
CA MET A 256 5.72 -5.53 15.48
C MET A 256 4.26 -5.76 15.84
N GLU A 257 3.99 -6.55 16.88
CA GLU A 257 2.65 -6.81 17.40
C GLU A 257 2.55 -6.29 18.82
N PHE A 258 1.48 -5.55 19.08
CA PHE A 258 1.25 -4.88 20.35
C PHE A 258 0.17 -5.66 21.10
N LYS A 259 0.52 -6.25 22.24
CA LYS A 259 -0.38 -7.03 23.08
C LYS A 259 -0.75 -6.24 24.33
N HIS A 260 -2.04 -5.99 24.50
CA HIS A 260 -2.58 -5.08 25.50
C HIS A 260 -3.34 -5.85 26.58
N GLN A 261 -3.34 -5.36 27.81
CA GLN A 261 -4.26 -5.84 28.84
C GLN A 261 -5.57 -5.05 28.77
N ARG A 262 -6.58 -5.59 28.07
CA ARG A 262 -7.88 -4.93 27.87
C ARG A 262 -8.92 -5.26 28.95
N SER A 263 -8.62 -6.15 29.90
CA SER A 263 -9.57 -6.51 30.95
C SER A 263 -9.58 -5.49 32.08
N SER A 264 -10.69 -4.76 32.22
CA SER A 264 -10.90 -3.76 33.28
C SER A 264 -10.76 -4.33 34.69
N VAL A 265 -11.22 -5.57 34.91
CA VAL A 265 -11.11 -6.27 36.20
C VAL A 265 -9.65 -6.59 36.54
N LEU A 266 -8.91 -7.17 35.58
CA LEU A 266 -7.50 -7.48 35.78
C LEU A 266 -6.67 -6.20 35.90
N GLY A 267 -6.92 -5.20 35.08
CA GLY A 267 -6.26 -3.90 35.14
C GLY A 267 -6.44 -3.23 36.50
N SER A 268 -7.66 -3.25 37.05
CA SER A 268 -7.95 -2.71 38.39
C SER A 268 -7.21 -3.49 39.50
N LEU A 269 -7.17 -4.82 39.40
CA LEU A 269 -6.44 -5.66 40.35
C LEU A 269 -4.92 -5.35 40.34
N TRP A 270 -4.33 -5.26 39.14
CA TRP A 270 -2.92 -4.90 38.98
C TRP A 270 -2.62 -3.48 39.48
N ALA A 271 -3.56 -2.55 39.26
CA ALA A 271 -3.49 -1.19 39.80
C ALA A 271 -3.55 -1.15 41.33
N VAL A 272 -4.27 -2.05 41.99
CA VAL A 272 -4.20 -2.17 43.47
C VAL A 272 -2.83 -2.70 43.91
N MET A 273 -2.25 -3.64 43.15
CA MET A 273 -1.03 -4.37 43.54
C MET A 273 0.31 -3.64 43.34
N GLY A 274 0.36 -2.49 42.68
CA GLY A 274 1.64 -1.77 42.47
C GLY A 274 2.02 -1.55 41.00
N PHE A 275 1.41 -2.27 40.08
CA PHE A 275 1.72 -2.25 38.66
C PHE A 275 1.08 -1.10 37.87
N THR A 276 1.81 -0.59 36.89
CA THR A 276 1.31 0.31 35.85
C THR A 276 0.95 -0.49 34.60
N PRO A 277 -0.05 -0.06 33.81
CA PRO A 277 -0.38 -0.73 32.56
C PRO A 277 0.77 -0.67 31.56
N GLN A 278 1.06 -1.78 30.91
CA GLN A 278 2.11 -1.90 29.90
C GLN A 278 1.56 -2.57 28.64
N VAL A 279 2.17 -2.22 27.51
CA VAL A 279 1.93 -2.86 26.22
C VAL A 279 3.16 -3.70 25.90
N VAL A 280 2.92 -4.99 25.63
CA VAL A 280 3.98 -5.93 25.27
C VAL A 280 4.13 -5.93 23.76
N VAL A 281 5.27 -5.43 23.27
CA VAL A 281 5.59 -5.38 21.85
C VAL A 281 6.44 -6.59 21.49
N THR A 282 5.92 -7.45 20.62
CA THR A 282 6.63 -8.60 20.06
C THR A 282 7.15 -8.24 18.68
N ILE A 283 8.47 -8.31 18.49
CA ILE A 283 9.12 -8.00 17.22
C ILE A 283 9.44 -9.30 16.50
N TYR A 284 8.83 -9.50 15.33
CA TYR A 284 9.01 -10.71 14.52
C TYR A 284 10.15 -10.56 13.51
N LYS A 285 10.85 -11.67 13.29
CA LYS A 285 11.99 -11.77 12.38
C LYS A 285 11.52 -11.91 10.93
N ARG A 286 12.11 -11.12 10.04
CA ARG A 286 11.90 -11.17 8.59
C ARG A 286 12.29 -12.54 8.05
N GLY A 287 11.39 -13.14 7.26
CA GLY A 287 11.54 -14.51 6.75
C GLY A 287 11.47 -15.59 7.83
N GLY A 288 11.04 -15.24 9.04
CA GLY A 288 10.90 -16.13 10.18
C GLY A 288 9.49 -16.69 10.38
N ASP A 289 8.57 -16.43 9.46
CA ASP A 289 7.19 -16.91 9.52
C ASP A 289 7.17 -18.41 9.19
N GLY A 290 6.74 -19.21 10.15
CA GLY A 290 6.68 -20.66 10.06
C GLY A 290 5.28 -21.17 10.37
N TRP A 291 4.95 -22.37 9.87
CA TRP A 291 3.63 -22.97 10.06
C TRP A 291 3.24 -23.23 11.52
N LEU A 292 4.21 -23.44 12.42
CA LEU A 292 3.99 -23.74 13.84
C LEU A 292 4.45 -22.62 14.78
N TRP A 293 5.44 -21.82 14.37
CA TRP A 293 5.97 -20.72 15.18
C TRP A 293 6.54 -19.64 14.28
N ASN A 294 6.41 -18.40 14.72
CA ASN A 294 7.07 -17.26 14.09
C ASN A 294 8.31 -16.91 14.92
N ALA A 295 9.46 -16.81 14.27
CA ALA A 295 10.69 -16.42 14.94
C ALA A 295 10.60 -14.97 15.41
N THR A 296 10.95 -14.72 16.67
CA THR A 296 10.97 -13.38 17.25
C THR A 296 12.41 -12.86 17.35
N CYS A 297 12.59 -11.56 17.10
CA CYS A 297 13.84 -10.85 17.33
C CYS A 297 13.98 -10.42 18.79
N ALA A 298 12.89 -9.90 19.35
CA ALA A 298 12.83 -9.36 20.71
C ALA A 298 11.38 -9.25 21.19
N GLN A 299 11.23 -9.14 22.50
CA GLN A 299 9.98 -8.80 23.16
C GLN A 299 10.29 -7.71 24.19
N VAL A 300 9.58 -6.59 24.12
CA VAL A 300 9.83 -5.41 24.96
C VAL A 300 8.51 -4.94 25.53
N SER A 301 8.49 -4.58 26.81
CA SER A 301 7.34 -3.93 27.44
C SER A 301 7.53 -2.42 27.44
N VAL A 302 6.57 -1.69 26.88
CA VAL A 302 6.52 -0.23 26.89
C VAL A 302 5.33 0.24 27.72
N SER A 303 5.36 1.49 28.17
CA SER A 303 4.19 2.09 28.81
C SER A 303 3.01 2.17 27.83
N TYR A 304 1.78 2.06 28.32
CA TYR A 304 0.58 2.08 27.46
C TYR A 304 0.42 3.43 26.72
N ASP A 305 0.85 4.52 27.34
CA ASP A 305 0.85 5.89 26.82
C ASP A 305 2.11 6.24 26.02
N ALA A 306 3.00 5.27 25.79
CA ALA A 306 4.21 5.51 25.00
C ALA A 306 3.86 5.96 23.58
N GLU A 307 4.45 7.07 23.14
CA GLU A 307 4.19 7.64 21.82
C GLU A 307 5.12 7.03 20.76
N ILE A 308 4.54 6.34 19.80
CA ILE A 308 5.22 5.85 18.62
C ILE A 308 5.24 6.95 17.55
N SER A 309 6.43 7.28 17.05
CA SER A 309 6.60 8.30 16.00
C SER A 309 6.42 7.66 14.63
N PHE A 310 5.49 8.19 13.85
CA PHE A 310 5.16 7.69 12.52
C PHE A 310 4.85 8.86 11.59
N ARG A 311 5.42 8.88 10.39
CA ARG A 311 5.11 9.92 9.39
C ARG A 311 4.11 9.37 8.37
N PRO A 312 2.84 9.80 8.39
CA PRO A 312 1.88 9.34 7.39
C PRO A 312 2.32 9.70 5.96
N ALA A 313 1.93 8.88 4.99
CA ALA A 313 2.21 9.15 3.59
C ALA A 313 1.61 10.50 3.16
N GLY A 314 2.40 11.32 2.45
CA GLY A 314 2.01 12.66 2.01
C GLY A 314 2.22 13.78 3.04
N GLU A 315 2.51 13.44 4.30
CA GLU A 315 2.74 14.41 5.37
C GLU A 315 4.23 14.72 5.54
N GLU A 316 4.56 15.97 5.89
CA GLU A 316 5.93 16.39 6.22
C GLU A 316 6.25 16.19 7.72
N VAL A 317 5.22 16.13 8.56
CA VAL A 317 5.33 16.09 10.03
C VAL A 317 5.10 14.68 10.57
N ASP A 318 5.87 14.31 11.59
CA ASP A 318 5.71 13.04 12.28
C ASP A 318 4.50 13.10 13.23
N ALA A 319 3.55 12.18 13.07
CA ALA A 319 2.46 11.95 13.99
C ALA A 319 2.94 11.13 15.21
N LYS A 320 2.28 11.36 16.34
CA LYS A 320 2.46 10.59 17.57
C LYS A 320 1.24 9.71 17.78
N ILE A 321 1.45 8.41 17.81
CA ILE A 321 0.40 7.41 17.97
C ILE A 321 0.65 6.68 19.29
N GLN A 322 -0.36 6.57 20.16
CA GLN A 322 -0.21 5.86 21.43
C GLN A 322 -0.03 4.35 21.20
N ALA A 323 0.91 3.74 21.93
CA ALA A 323 1.17 2.31 21.84
C ALA A 323 -0.09 1.47 22.10
N ASN A 324 -0.97 1.92 23.00
CA ASN A 324 -2.22 1.22 23.33
C ASN A 324 -3.27 1.22 22.20
N ASP A 325 -3.16 2.14 21.24
CA ASP A 325 -4.07 2.22 20.10
C ASP A 325 -3.59 1.40 18.89
N ILE A 326 -2.34 0.93 18.91
CA ILE A 326 -1.73 0.18 17.80
C ILE A 326 -1.96 -1.30 18.03
N GLU A 327 -2.40 -2.05 17.02
CA GLU A 327 -2.47 -3.51 17.07
C GLU A 327 -1.21 -4.14 16.49
N SER A 328 -0.75 -3.62 15.36
CA SER A 328 0.48 -4.06 14.73
C SER A 328 1.09 -3.01 13.81
N ILE A 329 2.39 -3.16 13.54
CA ILE A 329 3.11 -2.39 12.53
C ILE A 329 3.82 -3.37 11.60
N ILE A 330 3.52 -3.30 10.31
CA ILE A 330 4.23 -4.03 9.26
C ILE A 330 5.34 -3.13 8.73
N LEU A 331 6.56 -3.66 8.67
CA LEU A 331 7.76 -2.93 8.32
C LEU A 331 8.23 -3.31 6.92
N SER A 332 8.28 -2.31 6.05
CA SER A 332 8.92 -2.44 4.75
C SER A 332 10.45 -2.44 4.87
N THR A 333 11.10 -3.14 3.95
CA THR A 333 12.56 -3.26 3.84
C THR A 333 13.25 -1.96 3.50
#